data_AF-A0A352L0A5-F1
#
_entry.id   AF-A0A352L0A5-F1
#
_cell.length_a   1.000
_cell.length_b   1.000
_cell.length_c   1.000
_cell.angle_alpha   90.00
_cell.angle_beta   90.00
_cell.angle_gamma   90.00
#
_symmetry.space_group_name_H-M   'P 1'
#
loop_
_entity.id
_entity.type
_entity.pdbx_description
1 polymer ?
#
loop_
_entity_poly.entity_id
_entity_poly.type
_entity_poly.pdbx_seq_one_letter_code
_entity_poly.pdbx_strand_id
1 'polypeptide(L)'
;KPVGWQTQMSLFMVPVVLYGVMLLGQKFPKSEASAAGVSLGSMVGQLFAPLMLVLLVIHAMVGYVELGTDSWISKITGNIMASPQKGLLLFVYTSALMFALRFFAGPIVHRISPLGLLFVSGILGFAGLNLLGVAESGLICVVAATVYAAGKTFLWPTMLAVVSEQFPKGGAITIG
;
A
#
# COMPACT_ATOMS: atom_id res chain seq x y z
N LYS A 1 -13.32 28.83 9.07
CA LYS A 1 -11.85 29.04 8.95
C LYS A 1 -11.20 27.67 9.03
N PRO A 2 -10.33 27.29 8.08
CA PRO A 2 -9.59 26.02 8.20
C PRO A 2 -8.79 26.04 9.51
N VAL A 3 -8.80 24.91 10.21
CA VAL A 3 -8.06 24.72 11.46
C VAL A 3 -6.58 24.90 11.17
N GLY A 4 -5.82 25.50 12.10
CA GLY A 4 -4.37 25.65 11.93
C GLY A 4 -3.71 24.29 11.73
N TRP A 5 -2.79 24.19 10.76
CA TRP A 5 -2.10 22.93 10.43
C TRP A 5 -1.35 22.35 11.65
N GLN A 6 -0.91 23.19 12.59
CA GLN A 6 -0.31 22.79 13.86
C GLN A 6 -1.29 21.96 14.70
N THR A 7 -2.56 22.36 14.75
CA THR A 7 -3.61 21.64 15.48
C THR A 7 -3.94 20.31 14.81
N GLN A 8 -3.95 20.26 13.47
CA GLN A 8 -4.12 19.01 12.73
C GLN A 8 -2.96 18.03 12.97
N MET A 9 -1.73 18.54 13.02
CA MET A 9 -0.53 17.73 13.32
C MET A 9 -0.50 17.26 14.78
N SER A 10 -0.91 18.10 15.73
CA SER A 10 -0.98 17.72 17.14
C SER A 10 -2.01 16.62 17.43
N LEU A 11 -3.06 16.53 16.61
CA LEU A 11 -4.05 15.47 16.74
C LEU A 11 -3.44 14.08 16.45
N PHE A 12 -2.45 14.00 15.55
CA PHE A 12 -1.68 12.77 15.31
C PHE A 12 -0.78 12.39 16.48
N MET A 13 -0.35 13.34 17.32
CA MET A 13 0.46 13.01 18.51
C MET A 13 -0.33 12.24 19.56
N VAL A 14 -1.66 12.42 19.63
CA VAL A 14 -2.52 11.71 20.58
C VAL A 14 -2.42 10.18 20.43
N PRO A 15 -2.69 9.57 19.25
CA PRO A 15 -2.51 8.14 19.07
C PRO A 15 -1.06 7.70 19.19
N VAL A 16 -0.08 8.50 18.73
CA VAL A 16 1.36 8.16 18.84
C VAL A 16 1.79 8.01 20.30
N VAL A 17 1.43 8.97 21.16
CA VAL A 17 1.75 8.90 22.59
C VAL A 17 1.00 7.76 23.25
N LEU A 18 -0.27 7.54 22.90
CA LEU A 18 -1.09 6.48 23.48
C LEU A 18 -0.55 5.09 23.13
N TYR A 19 -0.17 4.84 21.87
CA TYR A 19 0.55 3.62 21.46
C TYR A 19 1.94 3.53 22.12
N GLY A 20 2.66 4.64 22.23
CA GLY A 20 3.94 4.70 22.93
C GLY A 20 3.82 4.23 24.37
N VAL A 21 2.82 4.72 25.11
CA VAL A 21 2.54 4.31 26.49
C VAL A 21 2.11 2.85 26.56
N MET A 22 1.31 2.35 25.61
CA MET A 22 0.92 0.94 25.54
C MET A 22 2.12 0.00 25.28
N LEU A 23 3.15 0.47 24.59
CA LEU A 23 4.38 -0.28 24.32
C LEU A 23 5.37 -0.24 25.50
N LEU A 24 5.25 0.74 26.41
CA LEU A 24 6.09 0.80 27.61
C LEU A 24 5.78 -0.39 28.54
N GLY A 25 6.69 -1.35 28.58
CA GLY A 25 6.60 -2.54 29.43
C GLY A 25 6.15 -3.82 28.72
N GLN A 26 5.90 -3.79 27.41
CA GLN A 26 5.66 -5.00 26.63
C GLN A 26 6.98 -5.73 26.35
N LYS A 27 7.03 -7.03 26.65
CA LYS A 27 8.16 -7.89 26.29
C LYS A 27 8.04 -8.24 24.81
N PHE A 28 8.85 -7.59 23.97
CA PHE A 28 8.90 -7.93 22.56
C PHE A 28 9.34 -9.39 22.38
N PRO A 29 8.56 -10.23 21.68
CA PRO A 29 8.98 -11.59 21.37
C PRO A 29 10.25 -11.53 20.51
N LYS A 30 11.16 -12.49 20.72
CA LYS A 30 12.32 -12.64 19.84
C LYS A 30 11.81 -12.86 18.41
N SER A 31 12.34 -12.10 17.45
CA SER A 31 11.98 -12.26 16.04
C SER A 31 12.22 -13.70 15.60
N GLU A 32 11.40 -14.25 14.71
CA GLU A 32 11.57 -15.64 14.22
C GLU A 32 13.00 -15.90 13.69
N ALA A 33 13.66 -14.88 13.12
CA ALA A 33 15.06 -14.95 12.70
C ALA A 33 16.07 -15.06 13.87
N SER A 34 15.79 -14.42 15.01
CA SER A 34 16.58 -14.56 16.24
C SER A 34 16.32 -15.89 16.95
N ALA A 35 15.12 -16.45 16.82
CA ALA A 35 14.78 -17.80 17.33
C ALA A 35 15.37 -18.92 16.45
N ALA A 36 15.51 -18.69 15.14
CA ALA A 36 16.12 -19.62 14.18
C ALA A 36 17.66 -19.59 14.14
N GLY A 37 18.32 -18.81 15.02
CA GLY A 37 19.78 -18.76 15.14
C GLY A 37 20.51 -18.06 13.97
N VAL A 38 19.80 -17.25 13.19
CA VAL A 38 20.37 -16.52 12.05
C VAL A 38 21.17 -15.34 12.57
N SER A 39 22.45 -15.23 12.19
CA SER A 39 23.30 -14.12 12.64
C SER A 39 22.86 -12.81 11.99
N LEU A 40 22.93 -11.71 12.75
CA LEU A 40 22.54 -10.38 12.29
C LEU A 40 23.29 -9.98 10.99
N GLY A 41 24.54 -10.42 10.84
CA GLY A 41 25.32 -10.23 9.61
C GLY A 41 24.75 -10.97 8.39
N SER A 42 24.19 -12.17 8.56
CA SER A 42 23.53 -12.90 7.47
C SER A 42 22.14 -12.35 7.12
N MET A 43 21.48 -11.66 8.06
CA MET A 43 20.25 -10.91 7.80
C MET A 43 20.55 -9.63 6.99
N VAL A 44 21.58 -8.88 7.37
CA VAL A 44 22.04 -7.69 6.62
C VAL A 44 22.58 -8.08 5.25
N GLY A 45 23.25 -9.23 5.10
CA GLY A 45 23.69 -9.74 3.81
C GLY A 45 22.55 -9.96 2.80
N GLN A 46 21.33 -10.24 3.26
CA GLN A 46 20.16 -10.38 2.40
C GLN A 46 19.62 -9.05 1.87
N LEU A 47 19.86 -7.93 2.56
CA LEU A 47 19.55 -6.60 2.03
C LEU A 47 20.31 -6.29 0.74
N PHE A 48 21.54 -6.79 0.64
CA PHE A 48 22.40 -6.61 -0.54
C PHE A 48 22.19 -7.69 -1.60
N ALA A 49 21.23 -8.61 -1.42
CA ALA A 49 20.90 -9.56 -2.46
C ALA A 49 20.37 -8.81 -3.70
N PRO A 50 20.86 -9.12 -4.92
CA PRO A 50 20.41 -8.44 -6.14
C PRO A 50 18.89 -8.46 -6.31
N LEU A 51 18.25 -9.57 -5.92
CA LEU A 51 16.79 -9.71 -5.95
C LEU A 51 16.10 -8.74 -4.97
N MET A 52 16.66 -8.50 -3.78
CA MET A 52 16.11 -7.58 -2.79
C MET A 52 16.16 -6.13 -3.29
N LEU A 53 17.26 -5.74 -3.93
CA LEU A 53 17.38 -4.42 -4.55
C LEU A 53 16.34 -4.21 -5.66
N VAL A 54 16.12 -5.23 -6.50
CA VAL A 54 15.08 -5.17 -7.54
C VAL A 54 13.69 -5.04 -6.91
N LEU A 55 13.38 -5.83 -5.89
CA LEU A 55 12.10 -5.75 -5.18
C LEU A 55 11.90 -4.40 -4.48
N LEU A 56 12.96 -3.82 -3.92
CA LEU A 56 12.93 -2.50 -3.28
C LEU A 56 12.67 -1.38 -4.31
N VAL A 57 13.28 -1.46 -5.49
CA VAL A 57 12.98 -0.52 -6.59
C VAL A 57 11.55 -0.67 -7.07
N ILE A 58 11.06 -1.90 -7.28
CA ILE A 58 9.66 -2.16 -7.64
C ILE A 58 8.72 -1.62 -6.56
N HIS A 59 9.03 -1.83 -5.28
CA HIS A 59 8.24 -1.31 -4.18
C HIS A 59 8.21 0.23 -4.16
N ALA A 60 9.34 0.89 -4.42
CA ALA A 60 9.38 2.34 -4.56
C ALA A 60 8.49 2.84 -5.71
N MET A 61 8.49 2.14 -6.85
CA MET A 61 7.60 2.45 -7.98
C MET A 61 6.12 2.23 -7.63
N VAL A 62 5.81 1.15 -6.93
CA VAL A 62 4.45 0.87 -6.41
C VAL A 62 4.00 1.96 -5.44
N GLY A 63 4.89 2.39 -4.53
CA GLY A 63 4.63 3.49 -3.61
C GLY A 63 4.30 4.79 -4.34
N TYR A 64 5.03 5.08 -5.42
CA TYR A 64 4.70 6.23 -6.29
C TYR A 64 3.35 6.07 -6.98
N VAL A 65 3.01 4.88 -7.47
CA VAL A 65 1.71 4.60 -8.09
C VAL A 65 0.57 4.76 -7.08
N GLU A 66 0.75 4.45 -5.80
CA GLU A 66 -0.34 4.60 -4.83
C GLU A 66 -0.43 6.00 -4.23
N LEU A 67 0.67 6.51 -3.68
CA LEU A 67 0.69 7.79 -2.98
C LEU A 67 0.68 8.96 -3.96
N GLY A 68 1.34 8.80 -5.10
CA GLY A 68 1.37 9.80 -6.16
C GLY A 68 -0.02 9.98 -6.78
N THR A 69 -0.72 8.89 -7.10
CA THR A 69 -2.06 8.98 -7.69
C THR A 69 -3.09 9.49 -6.68
N ASP A 70 -3.01 9.11 -5.40
CA ASP A 70 -3.92 9.63 -4.37
C ASP A 70 -3.79 11.16 -4.22
N SER A 71 -2.59 11.69 -4.41
CA SER A 71 -2.34 13.15 -4.41
C SER A 71 -2.90 13.86 -5.65
N TRP A 72 -3.11 13.15 -6.76
CA TRP A 72 -3.50 13.73 -8.05
C TRP A 72 -4.95 13.45 -8.42
N ILE A 73 -5.56 12.40 -7.86
CA ILE A 73 -6.92 11.96 -8.22
C ILE A 73 -7.96 13.04 -7.93
N SER A 74 -7.82 13.78 -6.82
CA SER A 74 -8.71 14.92 -6.54
C SER A 74 -8.64 16.02 -7.59
N LYS A 75 -7.49 16.20 -8.27
CA LYS A 75 -7.32 17.19 -9.35
C LYS A 75 -7.86 16.66 -10.68
N ILE A 76 -7.55 15.40 -10.99
CA ILE A 76 -8.00 14.72 -12.23
C ILE A 76 -9.52 14.63 -12.25
N THR A 77 -10.11 14.10 -11.18
CA THR A 77 -11.57 13.93 -11.09
C THR A 77 -12.30 15.27 -10.92
N GLY A 78 -11.66 16.27 -10.28
CA GLY A 78 -12.18 17.63 -10.19
C GLY A 78 -12.29 18.32 -11.55
N ASN A 79 -11.31 18.10 -12.44
CA ASN A 79 -11.33 18.62 -13.81
C ASN A 79 -12.35 17.91 -14.70
N ILE A 80 -12.48 16.58 -14.60
CA ILE A 80 -13.41 15.79 -15.43
C ILE A 80 -14.87 15.99 -15.02
N MET A 81 -15.15 16.12 -13.72
CA MET A 81 -16.52 16.12 -13.20
C MET A 81 -17.08 17.52 -12.85
N ALA A 82 -16.36 18.58 -13.26
CA ALA A 82 -16.71 20.01 -13.11
C ALA A 82 -17.08 20.47 -11.68
N SER A 83 -16.87 19.62 -10.66
CA SER A 83 -17.24 19.86 -9.27
C SER A 83 -16.26 19.17 -8.31
N PRO A 84 -15.52 19.92 -7.47
CA PRO A 84 -14.53 19.36 -6.54
C PRO A 84 -15.10 18.32 -5.56
N GLN A 85 -16.38 18.45 -5.18
CA GLN A 85 -17.06 17.55 -4.25
C GLN A 85 -17.23 16.13 -4.80
N LYS A 86 -17.45 15.96 -6.11
CA LYS A 86 -17.61 14.62 -6.69
C LYS A 86 -16.28 13.89 -6.80
N GLY A 87 -15.17 14.61 -6.98
CA GLY A 87 -13.82 14.04 -6.92
C GLY A 87 -13.47 13.50 -5.54
N LEU A 88 -13.83 14.25 -4.49
CA LEU A 88 -13.72 13.79 -3.10
C LEU A 88 -14.60 12.56 -2.84
N LEU A 89 -15.83 12.54 -3.35
CA LEU A 89 -16.73 11.39 -3.19
C LEU A 89 -16.16 10.13 -3.85
N LEU A 90 -15.53 10.28 -5.02
CA LEU A 90 -14.85 9.19 -5.73
C LEU A 90 -13.65 8.66 -4.95
N PHE A 91 -12.87 9.54 -4.33
CA PHE A 91 -11.76 9.15 -3.45
C PHE A 91 -12.22 8.40 -2.20
N VAL A 92 -13.31 8.85 -1.56
CA VAL A 92 -13.92 8.14 -0.44
C VAL A 92 -14.43 6.77 -0.89
N TYR A 93 -15.03 6.70 -2.08
CA TYR A 93 -15.50 5.44 -2.66
C TYR A 93 -14.35 4.46 -2.96
N THR A 94 -13.25 4.90 -3.58
CA THR A 94 -12.10 4.02 -3.85
C THR A 94 -11.44 3.54 -2.56
N SER A 95 -11.38 4.39 -1.53
CA SER A 95 -10.87 4.01 -0.20
C SER A 95 -11.78 3.02 0.53
N ALA A 96 -13.10 3.19 0.45
CA ALA A 96 -14.06 2.22 0.97
C ALA A 96 -13.98 0.88 0.24
N LEU A 97 -13.79 0.90 -1.08
CA LEU A 97 -13.59 -0.30 -1.89
C LEU A 97 -12.29 -1.01 -1.51
N MET A 98 -11.17 -0.28 -1.37
CA MET A 98 -9.90 -0.83 -0.88
C MET A 98 -10.05 -1.49 0.50
N PHE A 99 -10.75 -0.83 1.41
CA PHE A 99 -11.02 -1.38 2.74
C PHE A 99 -11.80 -2.69 2.65
N ALA A 100 -12.89 -2.73 1.88
CA ALA A 100 -13.68 -3.94 1.69
C ALA A 100 -12.87 -5.08 1.04
N LEU A 101 -12.16 -4.79 -0.05
CA LEU A 101 -11.36 -5.77 -0.78
C LEU A 101 -10.21 -6.33 0.07
N ARG A 102 -9.65 -5.57 1.02
CA ARG A 102 -8.63 -6.07 1.96
C ARG A 102 -9.14 -7.16 2.89
N PHE A 103 -10.41 -7.15 3.30
CA PHE A 103 -10.97 -8.26 4.09
C PHE A 103 -11.07 -9.56 3.27
N PHE A 104 -11.29 -9.44 1.96
CA PHE A 104 -11.33 -10.58 1.04
C PHE A 104 -9.94 -10.98 0.50
N ALA A 105 -8.89 -10.23 0.82
CA ALA A 105 -7.53 -10.49 0.34
C ALA A 105 -6.95 -11.80 0.89
N GLY A 106 -7.30 -12.18 2.13
CA GLY A 106 -6.79 -13.40 2.77
C GLY A 106 -7.08 -14.67 1.96
N PRO A 107 -8.37 -14.98 1.66
CA PRO A 107 -8.72 -16.14 0.85
C PRO A 107 -8.11 -16.15 -0.57
N ILE A 108 -7.91 -14.97 -1.16
CA ILE A 108 -7.35 -14.83 -2.53
C ILE A 108 -5.86 -15.16 -2.54
N VAL A 109 -5.08 -14.63 -1.58
CA VAL A 109 -3.65 -14.91 -1.43
C VAL A 109 -3.37 -16.37 -1.12
N HIS A 110 -4.24 -17.06 -0.38
CA HIS A 110 -4.02 -18.48 -0.09
C HIS A 110 -4.25 -19.40 -1.29
N ARG A 111 -4.92 -18.93 -2.35
CA ARG A 111 -5.17 -19.73 -3.56
C ARG A 111 -4.30 -19.35 -4.75
N ILE A 112 -3.76 -18.13 -4.79
CA ILE A 112 -2.92 -17.62 -5.87
C ILE A 112 -1.55 -17.29 -5.28
N SER A 113 -0.46 -17.67 -5.96
CA SER A 113 0.89 -17.31 -5.50
C SER A 113 1.03 -15.79 -5.35
N PRO A 114 1.70 -15.28 -4.29
CA PRO A 114 1.85 -13.83 -4.08
C PRO A 114 2.43 -13.09 -5.28
N LEU A 115 3.34 -13.75 -6.01
CA LEU A 115 3.95 -13.23 -7.24
C LEU A 115 2.94 -13.13 -8.39
N GLY A 116 2.03 -14.10 -8.53
CA GLY A 116 0.96 -14.06 -9.53
C GLY A 116 -0.07 -12.97 -9.22
N LEU A 117 -0.43 -12.81 -7.95
CA LEU A 117 -1.35 -11.75 -7.54
C LEU A 117 -0.75 -10.36 -7.74
N LEU A 118 0.56 -10.20 -7.48
CA LEU A 118 1.30 -8.96 -7.75
C LEU A 118 1.31 -8.61 -9.24
N PHE A 119 1.53 -9.59 -10.12
CA PHE A 119 1.50 -9.39 -11.56
C PHE A 119 0.12 -8.96 -12.07
N VAL A 120 -0.95 -9.64 -11.65
CA VAL A 120 -2.33 -9.29 -12.02
C VAL A 120 -2.70 -7.90 -11.50
N SER A 121 -2.30 -7.59 -10.26
CA SER A 121 -2.54 -6.27 -9.65
C SER A 121 -1.81 -5.15 -10.39
N GLY A 122 -0.58 -5.41 -10.86
CA GLY A 122 0.18 -4.48 -11.70
C GLY A 122 -0.50 -4.21 -13.04
N ILE A 123 -1.02 -5.25 -13.71
CA ILE A 123 -1.78 -5.09 -14.97
C ILE A 123 -3.06 -4.30 -14.74
N LEU A 124 -3.84 -4.64 -13.69
CA LEU A 124 -5.07 -3.93 -13.36
C LEU A 124 -4.81 -2.47 -12.97
N GLY A 125 -3.73 -2.21 -12.21
CA GLY A 125 -3.30 -0.86 -11.86
C GLY A 125 -2.91 -0.03 -13.09
N PHE A 126 -2.14 -0.61 -14.02
CA PHE A 126 -1.78 0.04 -15.27
C PHE A 126 -3.01 0.32 -16.15
N ALA A 127 -3.88 -0.67 -16.34
CA ALA A 127 -5.11 -0.51 -17.13
C ALA A 127 -6.05 0.53 -16.52
N GLY A 128 -6.23 0.51 -15.19
CA GLY A 128 -7.06 1.48 -14.47
C GLY A 128 -6.52 2.91 -14.57
N LEU A 129 -5.21 3.11 -14.49
CA LEU A 129 -4.59 4.43 -14.69
C LEU A 129 -4.72 4.94 -16.11
N ASN A 130 -4.54 4.06 -17.11
CA ASN A 130 -4.70 4.43 -18.50
C ASN A 130 -6.16 4.84 -18.79
N LEU A 131 -7.12 4.09 -18.26
CA LEU A 131 -8.54 4.42 -18.33
C LEU A 131 -8.86 5.75 -17.65
N LEU A 132 -8.28 6.04 -16.48
CA LEU A 132 -8.46 7.33 -15.80
C LEU A 132 -7.89 8.50 -16.61
N GLY A 133 -6.82 8.27 -17.38
CA GLY A 133 -6.22 9.29 -18.25
C GLY A 133 -7.05 9.64 -19.48
N VAL A 134 -7.90 8.71 -19.95
CA VAL A 134 -8.75 8.87 -21.15
C VAL A 134 -10.22 9.10 -20.80
N ALA A 135 -10.59 9.02 -19.52
CA ALA A 135 -11.97 9.16 -19.09
C ALA A 135 -12.49 10.61 -19.22
N GLU A 136 -13.28 10.88 -20.25
CA GLU A 136 -13.93 12.20 -20.45
C GLU A 136 -15.31 12.31 -19.77
N SER A 137 -15.93 11.17 -19.42
CA SER A 137 -17.27 11.10 -18.82
C SER A 137 -17.21 10.66 -17.35
N GLY A 138 -18.05 11.27 -16.51
CA GLY A 138 -18.11 10.97 -15.08
C GLY A 138 -18.43 9.50 -14.75
N LEU A 139 -19.23 8.81 -15.59
CA LEU A 139 -19.53 7.39 -15.41
C LEU A 139 -18.30 6.51 -15.71
N ILE A 140 -17.57 6.83 -16.78
CA ILE A 140 -16.35 6.13 -17.17
C ILE A 140 -15.26 6.35 -16.12
N CYS A 141 -15.19 7.54 -15.51
CA CYS A 141 -14.27 7.84 -14.42
C CYS A 141 -14.51 6.94 -13.20
N VAL A 142 -15.78 6.65 -12.85
CA VAL A 142 -16.10 5.73 -11.74
C VAL A 142 -15.64 4.31 -12.04
N VAL A 143 -15.90 3.82 -13.26
CA VAL A 143 -15.46 2.47 -13.68
C VAL A 143 -13.93 2.38 -13.75
N ALA A 144 -13.26 3.41 -14.25
CA ALA A 144 -11.80 3.46 -14.28
C ALA A 144 -11.21 3.47 -12.85
N ALA A 145 -11.83 4.22 -11.95
CA ALA A 145 -11.44 4.30 -10.54
C ALA A 145 -11.67 2.99 -9.78
N THR A 146 -12.71 2.20 -10.09
CA THR A 146 -12.90 0.87 -9.46
C THR A 146 -11.85 -0.12 -9.91
N VAL A 147 -11.54 -0.18 -11.21
CA VAL A 147 -10.50 -1.07 -11.75
C VAL A 147 -9.14 -0.70 -11.17
N TYR A 148 -8.84 0.60 -11.09
CA TYR A 148 -7.64 1.10 -10.46
C TYR A 148 -7.58 0.77 -8.97
N ALA A 149 -8.67 1.01 -8.22
CA ALA A 149 -8.76 0.70 -6.79
C ALA A 149 -8.58 -0.80 -6.51
N ALA A 150 -9.17 -1.67 -7.33
CA ALA A 150 -9.00 -3.12 -7.23
C ALA A 150 -7.53 -3.54 -7.44
N GLY A 151 -6.86 -2.95 -8.44
CA GLY A 151 -5.44 -3.19 -8.70
C GLY A 151 -4.54 -2.72 -7.55
N LYS A 152 -4.71 -1.49 -7.06
CA LYS A 152 -3.86 -0.97 -5.98
C LYS A 152 -4.06 -1.69 -4.64
N THR A 153 -5.25 -2.24 -4.38
CA THR A 153 -5.55 -2.84 -3.06
C THR A 153 -4.53 -3.90 -2.62
N PHE A 154 -4.03 -4.71 -3.56
CA PHE A 154 -3.21 -5.87 -3.28
C PHE A 154 -1.71 -5.64 -3.43
N LEU A 155 -1.26 -4.49 -3.96
CA LEU A 155 0.17 -4.27 -4.26
C LEU A 155 1.05 -4.32 -2.99
N TRP A 156 0.68 -3.60 -1.93
CA TRP A 156 1.42 -3.63 -0.66
C TRP A 156 1.48 -5.01 0.02
N PRO A 157 0.33 -5.66 0.33
CA PRO A 157 0.37 -6.94 1.04
C PRO A 157 1.05 -8.03 0.22
N THR A 158 0.90 -8.04 -1.11
CA THR A 158 1.58 -9.03 -1.96
C THR A 158 3.07 -8.75 -2.06
N MET A 159 3.50 -7.49 -2.10
CA MET A 159 4.92 -7.17 -2.12
C MET A 159 5.61 -7.62 -0.83
N LEU A 160 5.02 -7.31 0.34
CA LEU A 160 5.54 -7.77 1.62
C LEU A 160 5.53 -9.31 1.72
N ALA A 161 4.49 -9.96 1.21
CA ALA A 161 4.41 -11.42 1.16
C ALA A 161 5.51 -12.03 0.29
N VAL A 162 5.75 -11.51 -0.93
CA VAL A 162 6.82 -11.97 -1.83
C VAL A 162 8.19 -11.82 -1.18
N VAL A 163 8.45 -10.69 -0.50
CA VAL A 163 9.70 -10.49 0.24
C VAL A 163 9.84 -11.50 1.38
N SER A 164 8.77 -11.79 2.11
CA SER A 164 8.79 -12.78 3.19
C SER A 164 9.02 -14.22 2.70
N GLU A 165 8.48 -14.58 1.53
CA GLU A 165 8.67 -15.91 0.94
C GLU A 165 10.07 -16.08 0.34
N GLN A 166 10.61 -15.05 -0.31
CA GLN A 166 11.92 -15.10 -0.97
C GLN A 166 13.08 -14.91 0.01
N PHE A 167 12.88 -14.18 1.11
CA PHE A 167 13.88 -13.89 2.13
C PHE A 167 13.46 -14.37 3.53
N PRO A 168 13.21 -15.68 3.74
CA PRO A 168 12.79 -16.22 5.04
C PRO A 168 13.85 -16.02 6.13
N LYS A 169 15.13 -15.89 5.73
CA LYS A 169 16.26 -15.64 6.62
C LYS A 169 16.49 -14.14 6.87
N GLY A 170 15.77 -13.25 6.21
CA GLY A 170 15.93 -11.79 6.29
C GLY A 170 15.19 -11.20 7.48
N GLY A 171 14.22 -11.96 8.01
CA GLY A 171 13.46 -11.65 9.21
C GLY A 171 12.83 -10.25 9.19
N ALA A 172 12.77 -9.61 10.35
CA ALA A 172 12.18 -8.27 10.49
C ALA A 172 12.93 -7.18 9.72
N ILE A 173 14.21 -7.40 9.34
CA ILE A 173 15.01 -6.39 8.64
C ILE A 173 14.62 -6.28 7.15
N THR A 174 14.12 -7.36 6.56
CA THR A 174 13.68 -7.34 5.16
C THR A 174 12.20 -6.97 4.98
N ILE A 175 11.41 -6.95 6.07
CA ILE A 175 9.97 -6.66 6.05
C ILE A 175 9.66 -5.30 6.72
N GLY A 176 10.56 -4.81 7.59
CA GLY A 176 10.43 -3.57 8.35
C GLY A 176 11.02 -2.33 7.68
#